data_AF-A0A969TDT2-F1
#
_entry.id   AF-A0A969TDT2-F1
#
_cell.length_a   1.000
_cell.length_b   1.000
_cell.length_c   1.000
_cell.angle_alpha   90.00
_cell.angle_beta   90.00
_cell.angle_gamma   90.00
#
_symmetry.space_group_name_H-M   'P 1'
#
loop_
_entity.id
_entity.type
_entity.pdbx_description
1 polymer ?
#
loop_
_entity_poly.entity_id
_entity_poly.type
_entity_poly.pdbx_seq_one_letter_code
_entity_poly.pdbx_strand_id
1 'polypeptide(L)'
;MKLEKLLFIHIPKTAGLSLNHELKNVFGKYSSIRFGDHTSVQKFRRLSEDEIKNYKYITGHIPLQEFRDRGIDYPVLTIIRDPVDRFLSMYKYLLESEHPDHRNLNFTNIEDFIKYVKQNKESNVQCQFIGGDQTCFNTLKKIKREKIYVVPLIYLMI
;
A
#
# COMPACT_ATOMS: atom_id res chain seq x y z
N MET A 1 -7.63 11.09 -22.89
CA MET A 1 -7.08 11.92 -21.79
C MET A 1 -5.82 11.23 -21.29
N LYS A 2 -4.64 11.89 -21.35
CA LYS A 2 -3.40 11.33 -20.81
C LYS A 2 -3.32 11.71 -19.33
N LEU A 3 -3.29 10.74 -18.43
CA LEU A 3 -3.17 11.03 -16.99
C LEU A 3 -1.77 11.58 -16.73
N GLU A 4 -1.66 12.81 -16.23
CA GLU A 4 -0.35 13.45 -16.03
C GLU A 4 0.35 13.00 -14.75
N LYS A 5 -0.44 12.75 -13.70
CA LYS A 5 0.06 12.30 -12.40
C LYS A 5 -0.84 11.24 -11.78
N LEU A 6 -0.24 10.32 -11.02
CA LEU A 6 -0.91 9.21 -10.35
C LEU A 6 -0.24 8.89 -9.01
N LEU A 7 -1.06 8.70 -7.98
CA LEU A 7 -0.65 8.11 -6.71
C LEU A 7 -1.23 6.70 -6.61
N PHE A 8 -0.38 5.67 -6.60
CA PHE A 8 -0.80 4.30 -6.34
C PHE A 8 -0.51 3.92 -4.89
N ILE A 9 -1.56 3.84 -4.08
CA ILE A 9 -1.47 3.36 -2.69
C ILE A 9 -1.30 1.85 -2.73
N HIS A 10 -0.05 1.40 -2.58
CA HIS A 10 0.30 -0.01 -2.65
C HIS A 10 0.10 -0.65 -1.28
N ILE A 11 -0.96 -1.44 -1.17
CA ILE A 11 -1.24 -2.23 0.03
C ILE A 11 -0.51 -3.57 -0.09
N PRO A 12 0.23 -4.03 0.92
CA PRO A 12 0.89 -5.33 0.86
C PRO A 12 -0.08 -6.48 0.60
N LYS A 13 0.36 -7.43 -0.24
CA LYS A 13 -0.34 -8.68 -0.57
C LYS A 13 -1.61 -8.53 -1.43
N THR A 14 -1.69 -7.44 -2.21
CA THR A 14 -2.78 -7.18 -3.18
C THR A 14 -2.31 -7.21 -4.64
N ALA A 15 -1.23 -7.95 -4.95
CA ALA A 15 -0.62 -8.03 -6.29
C ALA A 15 -0.12 -6.67 -6.85
N GLY A 16 0.08 -5.67 -5.98
CA GLY A 16 0.48 -4.34 -6.41
C GLY A 16 1.88 -4.23 -7.02
N LEU A 17 2.77 -5.22 -6.82
CA LEU A 17 4.08 -5.24 -7.50
C LEU A 17 3.93 -5.36 -9.03
N SER A 18 3.04 -6.23 -9.50
CA SER A 18 2.79 -6.42 -10.93
C SER A 18 2.19 -5.16 -11.56
N LEU A 19 1.17 -4.56 -10.93
CA LEU A 19 0.60 -3.30 -11.41
C LEU A 19 1.63 -2.17 -11.39
N ASN A 20 2.46 -2.09 -10.34
CA ASN A 20 3.51 -1.09 -10.25
C ASN A 20 4.55 -1.22 -11.39
N HIS A 21 4.89 -2.44 -11.80
CA HIS A 21 5.77 -2.67 -12.95
C HIS A 21 5.19 -2.03 -14.21
N GLU A 22 3.91 -2.28 -14.50
CA GLU A 22 3.24 -1.72 -15.68
C GLU A 22 3.07 -0.20 -15.61
N LEU A 23 2.63 0.33 -14.46
CA LEU A 23 2.49 1.78 -14.28
C LEU A 23 3.84 2.50 -14.43
N LYS A 24 4.93 1.92 -13.94
CA LYS A 24 6.27 2.48 -14.14
C LYS A 24 6.67 2.54 -15.61
N ASN A 25 6.24 1.58 -16.44
CA ASN A 25 6.46 1.62 -17.88
C ASN A 25 5.63 2.72 -18.54
N VAL A 26 4.37 2.89 -18.13
CA VAL A 26 3.47 3.94 -18.65
C VAL A 26 3.96 5.35 -18.33
N PHE A 27 4.37 5.61 -17.09
CA PHE A 27 4.80 6.94 -16.63
C PHE A 27 6.28 7.22 -16.88
N GLY A 28 7.08 6.18 -17.12
CA GLY A 28 8.53 6.27 -17.33
C GLY A 28 9.33 6.13 -16.03
N LYS A 29 10.45 5.41 -16.12
CA LYS A 29 11.32 5.05 -14.98
C LYS A 29 11.79 6.27 -14.16
N TYR A 30 12.17 7.37 -14.82
CA TYR A 30 12.72 8.56 -14.17
C TYR A 30 11.64 9.52 -13.66
N SER A 31 10.39 9.36 -14.10
CA SER A 31 9.24 10.12 -13.59
C SER A 31 8.45 9.33 -12.53
N SER A 32 9.01 8.22 -12.05
CA SER A 32 8.38 7.29 -11.13
C SER A 32 9.21 7.11 -9.86
N ILE A 33 8.56 7.13 -8.69
CA ILE A 33 9.21 6.84 -7.40
C ILE A 33 8.40 5.83 -6.58
N ARG A 34 9.10 4.91 -5.91
CA ARG A 34 8.52 3.88 -5.04
C ARG A 34 9.14 3.91 -3.64
N PHE A 35 8.29 3.85 -2.62
CA PHE A 35 8.65 3.74 -1.20
C PHE A 35 8.12 2.43 -0.62
N GLY A 36 8.84 1.31 -0.84
CA GLY A 36 8.32 -0.05 -0.64
C GLY A 36 8.88 -0.82 0.56
N ASP A 37 9.88 -0.27 1.24
CA ASP A 37 10.59 -0.88 2.36
C ASP A 37 10.83 0.18 3.46
N HIS A 38 11.32 -0.25 4.63
CA HIS A 38 11.53 0.65 5.75
C HIS A 38 12.45 1.85 5.41
N THR A 39 13.56 1.59 4.72
CA THR A 39 14.55 2.61 4.33
C THR A 39 13.97 3.65 3.38
N SER A 40 13.20 3.23 2.38
CA SER A 40 12.58 4.11 1.40
C SER A 40 11.41 4.89 1.99
N VAL A 41 10.65 4.33 2.93
CA VAL A 41 9.64 5.09 3.69
C VAL A 41 10.30 6.15 4.58
N GLN A 42 11.44 5.86 5.21
CA GLN A 42 12.21 6.90 5.90
C GLN A 42 12.70 7.98 4.93
N LYS A 43 13.14 7.60 3.73
CA LYS A 43 13.52 8.57 2.68
C LYS A 43 12.34 9.45 2.30
N PHE A 44 11.13 8.89 2.11
CA PHE A 44 9.92 9.68 1.87
C PHE A 44 9.78 10.79 2.90
N ARG A 45 9.87 10.47 4.19
CA ARG A 45 9.73 11.42 5.31
C ARG A 45 10.79 12.54 5.34
N ARG A 46 11.90 12.38 4.61
CA ARG A 46 12.99 13.38 4.53
C ARG A 46 12.92 14.26 3.29
N LEU A 47 12.31 13.78 2.20
CA LEU A 47 12.13 14.60 0.99
C LEU A 47 11.21 15.77 1.29
N SER A 48 11.44 16.91 0.64
CA SER A 48 10.50 18.03 0.61
C SER A 48 9.27 17.71 -0.24
N GLU A 49 8.21 18.52 -0.11
CA GLU A 49 7.02 18.36 -0.95
C GLU A 49 7.31 18.56 -2.44
N ASP A 50 8.12 19.56 -2.78
CA ASP A 50 8.48 19.89 -4.16
C ASP A 50 9.28 18.76 -4.82
N GLU A 51 10.21 18.16 -4.07
CA GLU A 51 10.96 16.99 -4.56
C GLU A 51 10.06 15.82 -4.89
N ILE A 52 9.00 15.58 -4.11
CA ILE A 52 8.04 14.52 -4.41
C ILE A 52 7.12 14.92 -5.56
N LYS A 53 6.70 16.19 -5.61
CA LYS A 53 5.79 16.69 -6.64
C LYS A 53 6.42 16.71 -8.05
N ASN A 54 7.74 16.54 -8.15
CA ASN A 54 8.46 16.34 -9.41
C ASN A 54 8.19 14.98 -10.07
N TYR A 55 7.72 13.98 -9.32
CA TYR A 55 7.38 12.68 -9.89
C TYR A 55 5.94 12.68 -10.43
N LYS A 56 5.75 12.04 -11.58
CA LYS A 56 4.43 11.85 -12.18
C LYS A 56 3.74 10.63 -11.58
N TYR A 57 4.49 9.61 -11.23
CA TYR A 57 3.97 8.40 -10.60
C TYR A 57 4.64 8.18 -9.24
N ILE A 58 3.82 8.11 -8.20
CA ILE A 58 4.26 7.90 -6.83
C ILE A 58 3.57 6.65 -6.32
N THR A 59 4.31 5.76 -5.66
CA THR A 59 3.72 4.61 -4.98
C THR A 59 4.52 4.22 -3.73
N GLY A 60 3.91 3.48 -2.82
CA GLY A 60 4.61 2.94 -1.67
C GLY A 60 3.70 2.29 -0.67
N HIS A 61 4.31 1.65 0.32
CA HIS A 61 3.61 1.13 1.49
C HIS A 61 3.35 2.26 2.51
N ILE A 62 2.73 3.35 2.05
CA ILE A 62 2.50 4.57 2.82
C ILE A 62 0.99 4.85 2.82
N PRO A 63 0.36 5.09 3.98
CA PRO A 63 -1.03 5.48 4.08
C PRO A 63 -1.33 6.74 3.27
N LEU A 64 -2.50 6.80 2.63
CA LEU A 64 -2.94 7.92 1.80
C LEU A 64 -2.89 9.25 2.57
N GLN A 65 -3.22 9.24 3.86
CA GLN A 65 -3.22 10.47 4.66
C GLN A 65 -1.83 11.11 4.74
N GLU A 66 -0.74 10.33 4.82
CA GLU A 66 0.62 10.87 4.85
C GLU A 66 1.00 11.60 3.54
N PHE A 67 0.42 11.21 2.40
CA PHE A 67 0.58 11.96 1.15
C PHE A 67 -0.26 13.23 1.15
N ARG A 68 -1.50 13.17 1.65
CA ARG A 68 -2.40 14.33 1.73
C ARG A 68 -1.88 15.41 2.66
N ASP A 69 -1.31 15.02 3.80
CA ASP A 69 -0.71 15.95 4.78
C ASP A 69 0.47 16.74 4.20
N ARG A 70 1.02 16.28 3.07
CA ARG A 70 2.11 16.90 2.32
C ARG A 70 1.65 17.60 1.04
N GLY A 71 0.35 17.86 0.93
CA GLY A 71 -0.25 18.52 -0.23
C GLY A 71 -0.14 17.73 -1.53
N ILE A 72 0.02 16.40 -1.49
CA ILE A 72 0.02 15.56 -2.68
C ILE A 72 -1.43 15.14 -2.96
N ASP A 73 -2.06 15.80 -3.93
CA ASP A 73 -3.48 15.72 -4.26
C ASP A 73 -3.76 14.90 -5.53
N TYR A 74 -2.81 14.06 -5.96
CA TYR A 74 -2.90 13.34 -7.23
C TYR A 74 -4.10 12.38 -7.25
N PRO A 75 -4.62 12.06 -8.45
CA PRO A 75 -5.57 10.96 -8.63
C PRO A 75 -5.04 9.68 -7.98
N VAL A 76 -5.89 8.98 -7.23
CA VAL A 76 -5.48 7.84 -6.42
C VAL A 76 -6.02 6.55 -7.01
N LEU A 77 -5.12 5.58 -7.17
CA LEU A 77 -5.45 4.19 -7.47
C LEU A 77 -5.00 3.31 -6.31
N THR A 78 -5.75 2.26 -6.02
CA THR A 78 -5.32 1.19 -5.11
C THR A 78 -5.95 -0.14 -5.51
N ILE A 79 -5.32 -1.24 -5.09
CA ILE A 79 -5.88 -2.59 -5.20
C ILE A 79 -6.16 -3.08 -3.80
N ILE A 80 -7.40 -3.52 -3.57
CA ILE A 80 -7.80 -4.24 -2.35
C ILE A 80 -7.97 -5.72 -2.65
N ARG A 81 -7.96 -6.56 -1.63
CA ARG A 81 -8.20 -8.00 -1.72
C ARG A 81 -9.22 -8.40 -0.66
N ASP A 82 -9.85 -9.56 -0.81
CA ASP A 82 -10.54 -10.20 0.31
C ASP A 82 -9.64 -10.15 1.58
N PRO A 83 -10.17 -9.67 2.72
CA PRO A 83 -9.35 -9.44 3.91
C PRO A 83 -8.74 -10.72 4.49
N VAL A 84 -9.43 -11.86 4.39
CA VAL A 84 -8.95 -13.15 4.89
C VAL A 84 -7.83 -13.66 3.98
N ASP A 85 -8.05 -13.63 2.66
CA ASP A 85 -7.01 -14.05 1.71
C ASP A 85 -5.74 -13.20 1.79
N ARG A 86 -5.89 -11.89 2.00
CA ARG A 86 -4.75 -10.99 2.21
C ARG A 86 -4.00 -11.35 3.50
N PHE A 87 -4.73 -11.65 4.56
CA PHE A 87 -4.17 -12.05 5.85
C PHE A 87 -3.38 -13.36 5.73
N LEU A 88 -3.95 -14.40 5.11
CA LEU A 88 -3.28 -15.68 4.88
C LEU A 88 -2.06 -15.54 3.95
N SER A 89 -2.17 -14.70 2.92
CA SER A 89 -1.05 -14.38 2.03
C SER A 89 0.09 -13.68 2.77
N MET A 90 -0.22 -12.82 3.74
CA MET A 90 0.80 -12.21 4.60
C MET A 90 1.45 -13.24 5.52
N TYR A 91 0.64 -14.09 6.17
CA TYR A 91 1.13 -15.16 7.03
C TYR A 91 2.14 -16.06 6.29
N LYS A 92 1.73 -16.59 5.13
CA LYS A 92 2.58 -17.44 4.29
C LYS A 92 3.86 -16.71 3.88
N TYR A 93 3.75 -15.45 3.46
CA TYR A 93 4.90 -14.64 3.09
C TYR A 93 5.90 -14.48 4.23
N LEU A 94 5.45 -14.21 5.46
CA LEU A 94 6.36 -14.00 6.58
C LEU A 94 7.02 -15.31 7.05
N LEU A 95 6.35 -16.46 6.90
CA LEU A 95 6.96 -17.76 7.16
C LEU A 95 8.05 -18.13 6.15
N GLU A 96 7.88 -17.73 4.88
CA GLU A 96 8.79 -18.09 3.79
C GLU A 96 9.86 -17.02 3.52
N SER A 97 9.72 -15.82 4.10
CA SER A 97 10.55 -14.67 3.76
C SER A 97 11.81 -14.58 4.61
N GLU A 98 12.96 -14.58 3.96
CA GLU A 98 14.26 -14.24 4.58
C GLU A 98 14.52 -12.73 4.66
N HIS A 99 13.51 -11.90 4.37
CA HIS A 99 13.67 -10.45 4.30
C HIS A 99 14.18 -9.89 5.65
N PRO A 100 15.18 -8.98 5.65
CA PRO A 100 15.79 -8.43 6.87
C PRO A 100 14.80 -7.95 7.92
N ASP A 101 13.75 -7.25 7.47
CA ASP A 101 12.69 -6.70 8.34
C ASP A 101 11.84 -7.77 9.04
N HIS A 102 11.97 -9.04 8.65
CA HIS A 102 11.15 -10.16 9.13
C HIS A 102 11.96 -11.32 9.72
N ARG A 103 13.31 -11.29 9.67
CA ARG A 103 14.18 -12.38 10.16
C ARG A 103 13.98 -12.74 11.63
N ASN A 104 13.47 -11.81 12.44
CA ASN A 104 13.23 -12.02 13.86
C ASN A 104 11.78 -12.42 14.17
N LEU A 105 10.93 -12.57 13.15
CA LEU A 105 9.53 -12.99 13.31
C LEU A 105 9.46 -14.50 13.18
N ASN A 106 9.37 -15.21 14.30
CA ASN A 106 9.13 -16.65 14.33
C ASN A 106 7.70 -16.93 14.76
N PHE A 107 6.86 -17.31 13.81
CA PHE A 107 5.50 -17.79 14.07
C PHE A 107 5.49 -19.31 13.98
N THR A 108 5.01 -20.00 15.01
CA THR A 108 4.94 -21.47 15.00
C THR A 108 3.62 -21.98 14.43
N ASN A 109 2.57 -21.15 14.48
CA ASN A 109 1.22 -21.43 14.01
C ASN A 109 0.50 -20.12 13.65
N ILE A 110 -0.75 -20.22 13.18
CA ILE A 110 -1.55 -19.06 12.76
C ILE A 110 -2.02 -18.23 13.97
N GLU A 111 -2.19 -18.84 15.14
CA GLU A 111 -2.58 -18.16 16.38
C GLU A 111 -1.52 -17.18 16.85
N ASP A 112 -0.24 -17.52 16.73
CA ASP A 112 0.88 -16.63 17.01
C ASP A 112 0.86 -15.42 16.06
N PHE A 113 0.57 -15.67 14.78
CA PHE A 113 0.45 -14.59 13.80
C PHE A 113 -0.76 -13.68 14.09
N ILE A 114 -1.90 -14.23 14.50
CA ILE A 114 -3.06 -13.45 14.94
C ILE A 114 -2.70 -12.56 16.14
N LYS A 115 -1.98 -13.11 17.14
CA LYS A 115 -1.52 -12.34 18.31
C LYS A 115 -0.59 -11.21 17.87
N TYR A 116 0.38 -11.50 17.00
CA TYR A 116 1.29 -10.51 16.45
C TYR A 116 0.54 -9.37 15.74
N VAL A 117 -0.40 -9.69 14.85
CA VAL A 117 -1.20 -8.68 14.12
C VAL A 117 -2.02 -7.81 15.07
N LYS A 118 -2.60 -8.39 16.13
CA LYS A 118 -3.33 -7.63 17.15
C LYS A 118 -2.40 -6.72 17.96
N GLN A 119 -1.26 -7.23 18.42
CA GLN A 119 -0.28 -6.48 19.23
C GLN A 119 0.32 -5.30 18.47
N ASN A 120 0.63 -5.50 17.18
CA ASN A 120 1.22 -4.47 16.33
C ASN A 120 0.17 -3.55 15.68
N LYS A 121 -1.12 -3.73 16.00
CA LYS A 121 -2.22 -2.98 15.40
C LYS A 121 -2.18 -3.03 13.87
N GLU A 122 -1.92 -4.21 13.31
CA GLU A 122 -1.94 -4.47 11.86
C GLU A 122 -3.26 -5.12 11.43
N SER A 123 -4.33 -4.90 12.20
CA SER A 123 -5.68 -5.29 11.82
C SER A 123 -6.26 -4.28 10.83
N ASN A 124 -7.15 -4.72 9.93
CA ASN A 124 -7.81 -3.85 8.95
C ASN A 124 -6.85 -2.95 8.14
N VAL A 125 -5.66 -3.45 7.79
CA VAL A 125 -4.61 -2.69 7.07
C VAL A 125 -5.11 -1.99 5.81
N GLN A 126 -6.05 -2.60 5.09
CA GLN A 126 -6.62 -1.97 3.88
C GLN A 126 -7.39 -0.69 4.21
N CYS A 127 -8.11 -0.66 5.34
CA CYS A 127 -8.75 0.55 5.85
C CYS A 127 -7.69 1.54 6.31
N GLN A 128 -6.66 1.09 7.04
CA GLN A 128 -5.61 1.98 7.54
C GLN A 128 -4.90 2.72 6.41
N PHE A 129 -4.59 2.03 5.31
CA PHE A 129 -3.91 2.61 4.16
C PHE A 129 -4.76 3.62 3.40
N ILE A 130 -6.08 3.39 3.29
CA ILE A 130 -6.97 4.23 2.50
C ILE A 130 -7.62 5.31 3.37
N GLY A 131 -8.25 4.89 4.46
CA GLY A 131 -9.00 5.70 5.42
C GLY A 131 -8.14 6.50 6.41
N GLY A 132 -6.92 6.05 6.69
CA GLY A 132 -6.08 6.60 7.76
C GLY A 132 -6.39 6.02 9.15
N ASP A 133 -7.37 5.12 9.25
CA ASP A 133 -7.74 4.41 10.47
C ASP A 133 -8.21 2.98 10.14
N GLN A 134 -8.47 2.17 11.16
CA GLN A 134 -8.85 0.76 10.99
C GLN A 134 -10.35 0.54 10.74
N THR A 135 -11.11 1.60 10.40
CA THR A 135 -12.57 1.54 10.25
C THR A 135 -13.01 1.53 8.79
N CYS A 136 -13.91 0.61 8.45
CA CYS A 136 -14.50 0.52 7.12
C CYS A 136 -15.35 1.76 6.80
N PHE A 137 -16.07 2.29 7.78
CA PHE A 137 -16.97 3.42 7.60
C PHE A 137 -16.23 4.69 7.12
N ASN A 138 -15.15 5.08 7.81
CA ASN A 138 -14.38 6.26 7.42
C ASN A 138 -13.65 6.03 6.09
N THR A 139 -13.15 4.81 5.87
CA THR A 139 -12.55 4.41 4.59
C THR A 139 -13.54 4.59 3.43
N LEU A 140 -14.76 4.06 3.54
CA LEU A 140 -15.79 4.19 2.51
C LEU A 140 -16.18 5.66 2.26
N LYS A 141 -16.30 6.46 3.33
CA LYS A 141 -16.56 7.90 3.23
C LYS A 141 -15.44 8.61 2.48
N LYS A 142 -14.17 8.29 2.78
CA LYS A 142 -12.99 8.88 2.14
C LYS A 142 -12.89 8.49 0.67
N ILE A 143 -13.12 7.22 0.31
CA ILE A 143 -13.17 6.75 -1.08
C ILE A 143 -14.18 7.55 -1.90
N LYS A 144 -15.41 7.71 -1.39
CA LYS A 144 -16.47 8.45 -2.08
C LYS A 144 -16.13 9.94 -2.22
N ARG A 145 -15.65 10.56 -1.14
CA ARG A 145 -15.33 11.99 -1.11
C ARG A 145 -14.16 12.36 -2.03
N GLU A 146 -13.09 11.58 -1.99
CA GLU A 146 -11.84 11.86 -2.72
C GLU A 146 -11.80 11.19 -4.11
N LYS A 147 -12.87 10.48 -4.52
CA LYS A 147 -12.98 9.76 -5.79
C LYS A 147 -11.79 8.82 -6.05
N ILE A 148 -11.45 8.01 -5.04
CA ILE A 148 -10.36 7.04 -5.11
C ILE A 148 -10.77 5.88 -6.00
N TYR A 149 -9.94 5.53 -6.99
CA TYR A 149 -10.14 4.33 -7.81
C TYR A 149 -9.68 3.11 -7.02
N VAL A 150 -10.64 2.27 -6.62
CA VAL A 150 -10.38 1.05 -5.85
C VAL A 150 -10.69 -0.16 -6.72
N VAL A 151 -9.68 -0.99 -6.97
CA VAL A 151 -9.81 -2.20 -7.76
C VAL A 151 -9.83 -3.42 -6.82
N PRO A 152 -10.88 -4.25 -6.82
CA PRO A 152 -10.85 -5.52 -6.11
C PRO A 152 -9.98 -6.52 -6.87
N LEU A 153 -9.04 -7.15 -6.17
CA LEU A 153 -8.31 -8.30 -6.68
C LEU A 153 -9.22 -9.53 -6.54
N ILE A 154 -9.88 -9.87 -7.65
CA ILE A 154 -10.71 -11.05 -7.75
C ILE A 154 -9.80 -12.21 -8.20
N TYR A 155 -9.72 -13.28 -7.40
CA TYR A 155 -9.21 -14.55 -7.90
C TYR A 155 -10.26 -15.12 -8.86
N LEU A 156 -10.00 -15.04 -10.16
CA LEU A 156 -10.60 -16.01 -11.07
C LEU A 156 -9.92 -17.34 -10.73
N MET A 157 -10.64 -18.25 -10.07
CA MET A 157 -10.26 -19.66 -10.06
C MET A 157 -10.41 -20.14 -11.50
N ILE A 158 -9.35 -20.02 -12.30
CA ILE A 158 -9.22 -20.61 -13.63
C ILE A 158 -8.57 -21.97 -13.45
#